data_AF-A0A7W4V409-F1
#
_entry.id   AF-A0A7W4V409-F1
#
_cell.length_a   1.000
_cell.length_b   1.000
_cell.length_c   1.000
_cell.angle_alpha   90.00
_cell.angle_beta   90.00
_cell.angle_gamma   90.00
#
_symmetry.space_group_name_H-M   'P 1'
#
loop_
_entity.id
_entity.type
_entity.pdbx_description
1 polymer ?
#
loop_
_entity_poly.entity_id
_entity_poly.type
_entity_poly.pdbx_seq_one_letter_code
_entity_poly.pdbx_strand_id
1 'polypeptide(L)'
;MSRVISATPHEVYAFASNVDNLPTWAAGLALADVVRDGDALLVDSPMGRVKIRFVEPNALGVLDHDVTLPSGTVVTNAMRVLAHPDGSEVVFTVRQIELTDEEFARDVEMVAADLERLASHFGSQG
;
A
#
# COMPACT_ATOMS: atom_id res chain seq x y z
N MET A 1 2.36 -10.22 -4.97
CA MET A 1 2.41 -10.81 -3.61
C MET A 1 1.04 -10.72 -2.97
N SER A 2 0.74 -11.59 -2.02
CA SER A 2 -0.51 -11.53 -1.28
C SER A 2 -0.37 -11.95 0.17
N ARG A 3 -1.34 -11.55 0.99
CA ARG A 3 -1.45 -11.94 2.40
C ARG A 3 -2.90 -12.16 2.79
N VAL A 4 -3.18 -13.30 3.41
CA VAL A 4 -4.49 -13.59 4.03
C VAL A 4 -4.55 -12.94 5.40
N ILE A 5 -5.68 -12.31 5.70
CA ILE A 5 -5.97 -11.63 6.96
C ILE A 5 -7.30 -12.16 7.51
N SER A 6 -7.31 -12.56 8.77
CA SER A 6 -8.49 -13.08 9.48
C SER A 6 -9.45 -11.98 9.94
N ALA A 7 -9.83 -11.11 9.00
CA ALA A 7 -10.83 -10.06 9.15
C ALA A 7 -11.61 -9.91 7.84
N THR A 8 -12.80 -9.30 7.91
CA THR A 8 -13.65 -9.17 6.73
C THR A 8 -13.00 -8.26 5.68
N PRO A 9 -13.28 -8.46 4.38
CA PRO A 9 -12.77 -7.57 3.33
C PRO A 9 -13.12 -6.09 3.56
N HIS A 10 -14.29 -5.82 4.14
CA HIS A 10 -14.72 -4.47 4.46
C HIS A 10 -13.87 -3.82 5.56
N GLU A 11 -13.59 -4.55 6.66
CA GLU A 11 -12.74 -4.04 7.75
C GLU A 11 -11.31 -3.77 7.27
N VAL A 12 -10.74 -4.71 6.51
CA VAL A 12 -9.39 -4.56 5.96
C VAL A 12 -9.33 -3.42 4.95
N TYR A 13 -10.30 -3.31 4.05
CA TYR A 13 -10.38 -2.20 3.09
C TYR A 13 -10.50 -0.85 3.80
N ALA A 14 -11.44 -0.72 4.74
CA ALA A 14 -11.66 0.53 5.46
C ALA A 14 -10.43 0.95 6.26
N PHE A 15 -9.72 0.00 6.86
CA PHE A 15 -8.48 0.29 7.58
C PHE A 15 -7.35 0.69 6.62
N ALA A 16 -7.10 -0.09 5.56
CA ALA A 16 -5.97 0.11 4.66
C ALA A 16 -6.12 1.35 3.76
N SER A 17 -7.35 1.72 3.40
CA SER A 17 -7.64 2.91 2.57
C SER A 17 -7.66 4.23 3.35
N ASN A 18 -7.69 4.17 4.69
CA ASN A 18 -7.63 5.36 5.50
C ASN A 18 -6.20 5.91 5.54
N VAL A 19 -6.02 7.12 5.00
CA VAL A 19 -4.75 7.84 4.98
C VAL A 19 -4.11 7.96 6.37
N ASP A 20 -4.91 8.12 7.42
CA ASP A 20 -4.41 8.26 8.80
C ASP A 20 -3.82 6.95 9.35
N ASN A 21 -4.19 5.80 8.76
CA ASN A 21 -3.63 4.51 9.11
C ASN A 21 -2.39 4.15 8.27
N LEU A 22 -2.13 4.80 7.14
CA LEU A 22 -0.99 4.47 6.27
C LEU A 22 0.35 4.45 7.03
N PRO A 23 0.67 5.43 7.89
CA PRO A 23 1.94 5.41 8.63
C PRO A 23 2.10 4.21 9.56
N THR A 24 1.01 3.54 9.95
CA THR A 24 1.06 2.42 10.90
C THR A 24 1.37 1.08 10.24
N TRP A 25 1.24 0.98 8.91
CA TRP A 25 1.46 -0.30 8.20
C TRP A 25 2.31 -0.17 6.93
N ALA A 26 2.20 0.93 6.19
CA ALA A 26 2.96 1.17 4.96
C ALA A 26 4.26 1.90 5.28
N ALA A 27 5.28 1.17 5.72
CA ALA A 27 6.59 1.73 6.09
C ALA A 27 7.29 2.40 4.90
N GLY A 28 7.04 1.95 3.66
CA GLY A 28 7.48 2.66 2.46
C GLY A 28 6.94 4.09 2.35
N LEU A 29 5.84 4.39 3.04
CA LEU A 29 5.21 5.72 3.14
C LEU A 29 5.51 6.44 4.46
N ALA A 30 5.97 5.70 5.48
CA ALA A 30 6.10 6.19 6.86
C ALA A 30 7.48 6.80 7.18
N LEU A 31 8.39 6.89 6.20
CA LEU A 31 9.72 7.49 6.42
C LEU A 31 9.69 9.03 6.52
N ALA A 32 8.55 9.69 6.26
CA ALA A 32 8.42 11.14 6.32
C ALA A 32 7.01 11.60 6.70
N ASP A 33 6.89 12.89 7.04
CA ASP A 33 5.61 13.56 7.24
C ASP A 33 4.75 13.40 5.97
N VAL A 34 3.69 12.60 6.05
CA VAL A 34 2.70 12.49 4.98
C VAL A 34 1.95 13.82 4.91
N VAL A 35 2.27 14.62 3.90
CA VAL A 35 1.58 15.91 3.67
C VAL A 35 0.43 15.68 2.72
N ARG A 36 -0.79 16.01 3.16
CA ARG A 36 -1.97 16.01 2.29
C ARG A 36 -1.91 17.22 1.35
N ASP A 37 -1.99 16.97 0.04
CA ASP A 37 -2.05 17.95 -1.05
C ASP A 37 -3.31 17.69 -1.89
N GLY A 38 -4.45 18.23 -1.43
CA GLY A 38 -5.74 17.99 -2.06
C GLY A 38 -6.15 16.51 -2.01
N ASP A 39 -6.24 15.87 -3.18
CA ASP A 39 -6.58 14.45 -3.37
C ASP A 39 -5.36 13.51 -3.29
N ALA A 40 -4.18 14.07 -3.02
CA ALA A 40 -2.93 13.34 -3.06
C ALA A 40 -2.14 13.46 -1.76
N LEU A 41 -1.17 12.56 -1.61
CA LEU A 41 -0.20 12.55 -0.52
C LEU A 41 1.18 12.86 -1.08
N LEU A 42 1.93 13.71 -0.40
CA LEU A 42 3.34 13.95 -0.66
C LEU A 42 4.16 13.24 0.41
N VAL A 43 5.12 12.42 -0.04
CA VAL A 43 5.96 11.60 0.83
C VAL A 43 7.41 11.77 0.43
N ASP A 44 8.30 12.01 1.40
CA ASP A 44 9.73 11.97 1.17
C ASP A 44 10.24 10.53 1.24
N SER A 45 10.94 10.11 0.19
CA SER A 45 11.50 8.77 0.03
C SER A 45 12.99 8.84 -0.32
N PRO A 46 13.73 7.72 -0.26
CA PRO A 46 15.11 7.67 -0.75
C PRO A 46 15.26 8.08 -2.23
N MET A 47 14.20 7.97 -3.03
CA MET A 47 14.16 8.37 -4.44
C MET A 47 13.89 9.87 -4.63
N GLY A 48 13.59 10.61 -3.55
CA GLY A 48 13.11 12.00 -3.56
C GLY A 48 11.65 12.12 -3.12
N ARG A 49 11.09 13.32 -3.21
CA ARG A 49 9.67 13.56 -2.90
C ARG A 49 8.78 12.97 -3.98
N VAL A 50 7.90 12.05 -3.61
CA VAL A 50 6.92 11.42 -4.51
C VAL A 50 5.52 11.94 -4.22
N LYS A 51 4.64 11.89 -5.23
CA LYS A 51 3.22 12.21 -5.10
C LYS A 51 2.39 10.94 -5.29
N ILE A 52 1.48 10.66 -4.37
CA ILE A 52 0.67 9.45 -4.35
C ILE A 52 -0.80 9.83 -4.48
N ARG A 53 -1.53 9.18 -5.39
CA ARG A 53 -2.97 9.32 -5.53
C ARG A 53 -3.63 7.95 -5.51
N PHE A 54 -4.52 7.73 -4.56
CA PHE A 54 -5.34 6.53 -4.50
C PHE A 54 -6.57 6.69 -5.39
N VAL A 55 -7.11 5.57 -5.88
CA VAL A 55 -8.48 5.56 -6.41
C VAL A 55 -9.48 5.96 -5.32
N GLU A 56 -10.62 6.49 -5.74
CA GLU A 56 -11.72 6.85 -4.84
C GLU A 56 -12.22 5.62 -4.05
N PRO A 57 -12.72 5.83 -2.80
CA PRO A 57 -13.34 4.77 -2.01
C PRO A 57 -14.42 4.04 -2.79
N ASN A 58 -14.37 2.71 -2.78
CA ASN A 58 -15.24 1.88 -3.58
C ASN A 58 -15.56 0.54 -2.89
N ALA A 59 -16.70 -0.03 -3.24
CA ALA A 59 -17.16 -1.32 -2.70
C ALA A 59 -16.48 -2.53 -3.36
N LEU A 60 -15.60 -2.33 -4.34
CA LEU A 60 -14.94 -3.39 -5.11
C LEU A 60 -13.64 -3.89 -4.45
N GLY A 61 -13.22 -3.26 -3.34
CA GLY A 61 -11.99 -3.60 -2.66
C GLY A 61 -10.73 -3.12 -3.39
N VAL A 62 -10.84 -2.15 -4.30
CA VAL A 62 -9.70 -1.66 -5.10
C VAL A 62 -9.02 -0.50 -4.37
N LEU A 63 -7.72 -0.66 -4.08
CA LEU A 63 -6.82 0.36 -3.50
C LEU A 63 -5.65 0.66 -4.44
N ASP A 64 -5.87 0.53 -5.74
CA ASP A 64 -4.90 0.92 -6.74
C ASP A 64 -4.46 2.37 -6.49
N HIS A 65 -3.17 2.65 -6.61
CA HIS A 65 -2.65 3.99 -6.42
C HIS A 65 -1.50 4.27 -7.38
N ASP A 66 -1.47 5.52 -7.82
CA ASP A 66 -0.41 6.05 -8.67
C ASP A 66 0.65 6.71 -7.80
N VAL A 67 1.91 6.35 -8.03
CA VAL A 67 3.09 7.02 -7.48
C VAL A 67 3.76 7.80 -8.61
N THR A 68 3.78 9.12 -8.51
CA THR A 68 4.52 10.00 -9.42
C THR A 68 5.93 10.21 -8.85
N LEU A 69 6.93 9.74 -9.58
CA LEU A 69 8.35 9.87 -9.25
C LEU A 69 8.85 11.31 -9.52
N PRO A 70 10.01 11.73 -8.97
CA PRO A 70 10.57 13.04 -9.28
C PRO A 70 10.89 13.27 -10.77
N SER A 71 11.07 12.18 -11.54
CA SER A 71 11.21 12.22 -13.00
C SER A 71 9.93 12.62 -13.74
N GLY A 72 8.77 12.56 -13.06
CA GLY A 72 7.45 12.68 -13.66
C GLY A 72 6.86 11.35 -14.14
N THR A 73 7.62 10.24 -14.08
CA THR A 73 7.11 8.90 -14.36
C THR A 73 6.01 8.55 -13.35
N VAL A 74 4.89 8.02 -13.85
CA VAL A 74 3.79 7.52 -13.03
C VAL A 74 3.83 5.99 -12.99
N VAL A 75 3.89 5.44 -11.78
CA VAL A 75 3.86 4.01 -11.51
C VAL A 75 2.53 3.67 -10.85
N THR A 76 1.70 2.87 -11.53
CA THR A 76 0.45 2.36 -10.96
C THR A 76 0.70 1.07 -10.19
N ASN A 77 0.53 1.13 -8.88
CA ASN A 77 0.58 0.00 -7.97
C ASN A 77 -0.83 -0.59 -7.83
N ALA A 78 -1.03 -1.79 -8.38
CA ALA A 78 -2.32 -2.46 -8.27
C ALA A 78 -2.42 -3.16 -6.91
N MET A 79 -3.42 -2.79 -6.11
CA MET A 79 -3.65 -3.33 -4.77
C MET A 79 -5.14 -3.60 -4.56
N ARG A 80 -5.49 -4.79 -4.08
CA ARG A 80 -6.89 -5.18 -3.85
C ARG A 80 -7.07 -5.97 -2.57
N VAL A 81 -8.22 -5.77 -1.92
CA VAL A 81 -8.74 -6.62 -0.85
C VAL A 81 -9.84 -7.51 -1.43
N LEU A 82 -9.64 -8.82 -1.38
CA LEU A 82 -10.53 -9.82 -1.94
C LEU A 82 -11.17 -10.65 -0.82
N ALA A 83 -12.35 -11.21 -1.08
CA ALA A 83 -12.94 -12.21 -0.19
C ALA A 83 -12.08 -13.50 -0.20
N HIS A 84 -11.83 -14.05 0.99
CA HIS A 84 -11.10 -15.29 1.17
C HIS A 84 -11.85 -16.18 2.18
N PRO A 85 -11.84 -17.53 2.07
CA PRO A 85 -12.52 -18.41 3.03
C PRO A 85 -12.16 -18.15 4.50
N ASP A 86 -10.93 -17.72 4.77
CA ASP A 86 -10.43 -17.42 6.12
C ASP A 86 -10.51 -15.93 6.50
N GLY A 87 -11.27 -15.11 5.75
CA GLY A 87 -11.44 -13.67 5.98
C GLY A 87 -11.30 -12.87 4.69
N SER A 88 -10.11 -12.30 4.47
CA SER A 88 -9.77 -11.55 3.26
C SER A 88 -8.36 -11.85 2.78
N GLU A 89 -8.11 -11.61 1.50
CA GLU A 89 -6.77 -11.66 0.91
C GLU A 89 -6.42 -10.30 0.32
N VAL A 90 -5.33 -9.72 0.79
CA VAL A 90 -4.77 -8.49 0.23
C VAL A 90 -3.75 -8.88 -0.83
N VAL A 91 -3.96 -8.46 -2.07
CA VAL A 91 -3.06 -8.70 -3.20
C VAL A 91 -2.42 -7.38 -3.61
N PHE A 92 -1.09 -7.36 -3.72
CA PHE A 92 -0.30 -6.24 -4.22
C PHE A 92 0.57 -6.68 -5.40
N THR A 93 0.52 -5.95 -6.51
CA THR A 93 1.37 -6.19 -7.69
C THR A 93 2.55 -5.24 -7.72
N VAL A 94 3.76 -5.74 -7.47
CA VAL A 94 5.01 -4.99 -7.61
C VAL A 94 5.55 -5.20 -9.02
N ARG A 95 6.01 -4.13 -9.68
CA ARG A 95 6.58 -4.16 -11.03
C ARG A 95 7.96 -3.50 -11.03
N GLN A 96 8.89 -4.10 -11.74
CA GLN A 96 10.22 -3.53 -11.94
C GLN A 96 10.14 -2.42 -13.01
N ILE A 97 9.93 -1.18 -12.59
CA ILE A 97 9.85 0.00 -13.47
C ILE A 97 10.95 0.97 -13.04
N GLU A 98 11.90 1.24 -13.92
CA GLU A 98 13.06 2.11 -13.62
C GLU A 98 13.91 1.63 -12.41
N LEU A 99 13.79 0.35 -12.03
CA LEU A 99 14.54 -0.27 -10.94
C LEU A 99 15.53 -1.31 -11.47
N THR A 100 16.72 -1.36 -10.89
CA THR A 100 17.64 -2.50 -11.01
C THR A 100 17.06 -3.74 -10.32
N ASP A 101 17.61 -4.93 -10.62
CA ASP A 101 17.16 -6.18 -10.00
C ASP A 101 17.30 -6.15 -8.47
N GLU A 102 18.37 -5.52 -7.96
CA GLU A 102 18.57 -5.37 -6.52
C GLU A 102 17.55 -4.41 -5.88
N GLU A 103 17.23 -3.30 -6.54
CA GLU A 103 16.21 -2.37 -6.06
C GLU A 103 14.83 -3.00 -6.09
N PHE A 104 14.50 -3.76 -7.14
CA PHE A 104 13.26 -4.50 -7.24
C PHE A 104 13.14 -5.57 -6.15
N ALA A 105 14.22 -6.31 -5.87
CA ALA A 105 14.23 -7.28 -4.78
C ALA A 105 13.98 -6.61 -3.41
N ARG A 106 14.62 -5.47 -3.15
CA ARG A 106 14.38 -4.67 -1.93
C ARG A 106 12.94 -4.17 -1.85
N ASP A 107 12.38 -3.70 -2.95
CA ASP A 107 10.99 -3.23 -3.00
C ASP A 107 9.99 -4.37 -2.71
N VAL A 108 10.25 -5.56 -3.26
CA VAL A 108 9.47 -6.76 -2.94
C VAL A 108 9.53 -7.11 -1.45
N GLU A 109 10.69 -7.01 -0.81
CA GLU A 109 10.82 -7.24 0.64
C GLU A 109 10.09 -6.18 1.47
N MET A 110 10.16 -4.91 1.06
CA MET A 110 9.47 -3.81 1.75
C MET A 110 7.95 -3.98 1.69
N VAL A 111 7.38 -4.25 0.50
CA VAL A 111 5.94 -4.45 0.34
C VAL A 111 5.49 -5.71 1.08
N ALA A 112 6.28 -6.78 1.10
CA ALA A 112 5.96 -7.97 1.89
C ALA A 112 5.88 -7.65 3.39
N ALA A 113 6.81 -6.84 3.90
CA ALA A 113 6.78 -6.38 5.29
C ALA A 113 5.59 -5.45 5.59
N ASP A 114 5.17 -4.61 4.64
CA ASP A 114 3.98 -3.76 4.75
C ASP A 114 2.72 -4.61 4.90
N LEU A 115 2.55 -5.64 4.07
CA LEU A 115 1.41 -6.55 4.15
C LEU A 115 1.39 -7.35 5.46
N GLU A 116 2.55 -7.72 6.01
CA GLU A 116 2.62 -8.37 7.33
C GLU A 116 2.24 -7.43 8.46
N ARG A 117 2.68 -6.16 8.42
CA ARG A 117 2.25 -5.13 9.38
C ARG A 117 0.74 -4.91 9.33
N LEU A 118 0.19 -4.81 8.12
CA LEU A 118 -1.25 -4.68 7.92
C LEU A 118 -1.99 -5.89 8.53
N ALA A 119 -1.53 -7.12 8.27
CA ALA A 119 -2.12 -8.32 8.85
C ALA A 119 -2.03 -8.34 10.39
N SER A 120 -0.89 -7.91 10.95
CA SER A 120 -0.65 -7.87 12.40
C SER A 120 -1.61 -6.94 13.14
N HIS A 121 -2.13 -5.89 12.47
CA HIS A 121 -3.16 -5.02 13.05
C HIS A 121 -4.44 -5.78 13.40
N PHE A 122 -4.78 -6.82 12.64
CA PHE A 122 -5.97 -7.64 12.86
C PHE A 122 -5.68 -8.90 13.70
N GLY A 123 -4.40 -9.17 14.00
CA GLY A 123 -3.93 -10.40 14.66
C GLY A 123 -3.96 -10.41 16.18
N SER A 124 -4.75 -9.56 16.85
CA SER A 124 -4.75 -9.45 18.33
C SER A 124 -6.13 -9.53 19.01
N GLN A 125 -7.13 -10.09 18.33
CA GLN A 125 -8.44 -10.40 18.95
C GLN A 125 -8.65 -11.91 18.97
N GLY A 126 -8.02 -12.57 19.95
CA GLY A 126 -8.22 -13.98 20.31
C GLY A 126 -8.18 -14.13 21.82
#